data_AF-A0A897NDS2-F1
#
_entry.id   AF-A0A897NDS2-F1
#
_cell.length_a   1.000
_cell.length_b   1.000
_cell.length_c   1.000
_cell.angle_alpha   90.00
_cell.angle_beta   90.00
_cell.angle_gamma   90.00
#
_symmetry.space_group_name_H-M   'P 1'
#
loop_
_entity.id
_entity.type
_entity.pdbx_description
1 polymer ?
#
loop_
_entity_poly.entity_id
_entity_poly.type
_entity_poly.pdbx_seq_one_letter_code
_entity_poly.pdbx_strand_id
1 'polypeptide(L)'
;MPDAVADDVHKYSRERDLTPSESWVDVSTPTVRRWVKEAAQTLADELDEPRWRMVSSHDLRRSWATYHLVERQVDVRTMMSIGGWSDYSAIEPYLAEPTEARIGEAMA
;
A
#
# COMPACT_ATOMS: atom_id res chain seq x y z
N MET A 1 -0.36 -14.95 -2.73
CA MET A 1 0.60 -13.82 -2.82
C MET A 1 1.17 -13.82 -4.23
N PRO A 2 1.37 -12.67 -4.89
CA PRO A 2 2.02 -12.64 -6.20
C PRO A 2 3.43 -13.23 -6.15
N ASP A 3 3.85 -13.94 -7.21
CA ASP A 3 5.11 -14.72 -7.23
C ASP A 3 6.34 -13.87 -6.92
N ALA A 4 6.46 -12.68 -7.51
CA ALA A 4 7.58 -11.78 -7.25
C ALA A 4 7.71 -11.39 -5.76
N VAL A 5 6.58 -11.14 -5.09
CA VAL A 5 6.56 -10.83 -3.65
C VAL A 5 6.92 -12.07 -2.84
N ALA A 6 6.46 -13.26 -3.27
CA ALA A 6 6.84 -14.51 -2.64
C ALA A 6 8.35 -14.74 -2.71
N ASP A 7 8.95 -14.53 -3.88
CA ASP A 7 10.39 -14.68 -4.10
C ASP A 7 11.20 -13.71 -3.24
N ASP A 8 10.78 -12.44 -3.16
CA ASP A 8 11.43 -11.43 -2.31
C ASP A 8 11.35 -11.81 -0.82
N VAL A 9 10.18 -12.24 -0.35
CA VAL A 9 10.00 -12.67 1.04
C VAL A 9 10.80 -13.94 1.35
N HIS A 10 10.82 -14.91 0.44
CA HIS A 10 11.63 -16.12 0.60
C HIS A 10 13.12 -15.81 0.61
N LYS A 11 13.57 -14.89 -0.26
CA LYS A 11 14.96 -14.42 -0.27
C LYS A 11 15.31 -13.73 1.05
N TYR A 12 14.48 -12.80 1.51
CA TYR A 12 14.66 -12.11 2.78
C TYR A 12 14.71 -13.08 3.96
N SER A 13 13.80 -14.05 4.04
CA SER A 13 13.80 -15.08 5.08
C SER A 13 15.09 -15.89 5.10
N ARG A 14 15.62 -16.29 3.93
CA ARG A 14 16.90 -17.01 3.84
C ARG A 14 18.07 -16.14 4.27
N GLU A 15 18.12 -14.89 3.82
CA GLU A 15 19.22 -13.96 4.16
C GLU A 15 19.24 -13.57 5.64
N ARG A 16 18.11 -13.72 6.33
CA ARG A 16 17.94 -13.42 7.76
C ARG A 16 17.81 -14.66 8.63
N ASP A 17 18.01 -15.85 8.05
CA ASP A 17 17.90 -17.15 8.71
C ASP A 17 16.60 -17.32 9.53
N LEU A 18 15.49 -16.78 9.01
CA LEU A 18 14.19 -16.82 9.70
C LEU A 18 13.55 -18.20 9.62
N THR A 19 13.07 -18.68 10.76
CA THR A 19 12.22 -19.85 10.88
C THR A 19 10.77 -19.54 10.46
N PRO A 20 9.95 -20.56 10.12
CA PRO A 20 8.56 -20.34 9.71
C PRO A 20 7.66 -19.67 10.76
N SER A 21 8.06 -19.69 12.04
CA SER A 21 7.34 -19.06 13.15
C SER A 21 7.79 -17.64 13.45
N GLU A 22 8.91 -17.19 12.88
CA GLU A 22 9.42 -15.83 13.11
C GLU A 22 8.74 -14.81 12.20
N SER A 23 8.42 -13.65 12.79
CA SER A 23 7.85 -12.53 12.07
C SER A 23 8.89 -11.92 11.11
N TRP A 24 8.52 -11.66 9.85
CA TRP A 24 9.38 -10.93 8.92
C TRP A 24 9.71 -9.51 9.39
N VAL A 25 8.78 -8.90 10.11
CA VAL A 25 8.88 -7.56 10.68
C VAL A 25 8.52 -7.64 12.16
N ASP A 26 9.52 -7.87 13.00
CA ASP A 26 9.36 -7.92 14.46
C ASP A 26 9.66 -6.56 15.10
N VAL A 27 8.81 -5.57 14.83
CA VAL A 27 8.89 -4.25 15.45
C VAL A 27 7.52 -3.76 15.87
N SER A 28 7.50 -2.85 16.83
CA SER A 28 6.28 -2.21 17.29
C SER A 28 5.67 -1.28 16.24
N THR A 29 4.35 -1.09 16.29
CA THR A 29 3.62 -0.14 15.41
C THR A 29 4.23 1.28 15.37
N PRO A 30 4.66 1.89 16.50
CA PRO A 30 5.32 3.20 16.46
C PRO A 30 6.62 3.21 15.65
N THR A 31 7.35 2.09 15.62
CA THR A 31 8.59 1.96 14.85
C THR A 31 8.31 2.03 13.35
N VAL A 32 7.31 1.29 12.88
CA VAL A 32 6.88 1.34 11.47
C VAL A 32 6.44 2.75 11.07
N ARG A 33 5.64 3.42 11.92
CA ARG A 33 5.20 4.81 11.68
C ARG A 33 6.39 5.77 11.58
N ARG A 34 7.41 5.58 12.42
CA ARG A 34 8.63 6.38 12.39
C ARG A 34 9.42 6.16 11.10
N TRP A 35 9.60 4.92 10.65
CA TRP A 35 10.26 4.65 9.36
C TRP A 35 9.56 5.31 8.17
N VAL A 36 8.22 5.28 8.13
CA VAL A 36 7.46 5.98 7.08
C VAL A 36 7.70 7.49 7.14
N LYS A 37 7.70 8.09 8.33
CA LYS A 37 7.98 9.52 8.50
C LYS A 37 9.41 9.89 8.08
N GLU A 38 10.39 9.07 8.41
CA GLU A 38 11.79 9.26 8.02
C GLU A 38 11.93 9.22 6.50
N ALA A 39 11.37 8.20 5.84
CA ALA A 39 11.38 8.09 4.38
C ALA A 39 10.66 9.28 3.70
N ALA A 40 9.51 9.70 4.24
CA ALA A 40 8.77 10.85 3.76
C ALA A 40 9.54 12.17 3.89
N GLN A 41 10.31 12.33 4.96
CA GLN A 41 11.19 13.49 5.15
C GLN A 41 12.34 13.49 4.13
N THR A 42 12.99 12.34 3.93
CA THR A 42 14.05 12.18 2.92
C THR A 42 13.55 12.58 1.52
N LEU A 43 12.38 12.07 1.12
CA LEU A 43 11.77 12.43 -0.17
C LEU A 43 11.42 13.92 -0.26
N ALA A 44 10.93 14.53 0.82
CA ALA A 44 10.62 15.95 0.84
C ALA A 44 11.86 16.81 0.59
N ASP A 45 13.00 16.41 1.15
CA ASP A 45 14.26 17.15 1.07
C ASP A 45 14.96 16.91 -0.27
N GLU A 46 14.96 15.68 -0.79
CA GLU A 46 15.57 15.32 -2.08
C GLU A 46 14.83 15.91 -3.29
N LEU A 47 13.49 15.99 -3.22
CA LEU A 47 12.64 16.45 -4.32
C LEU A 47 12.23 17.92 -4.20
N ASP A 48 12.66 18.61 -3.14
CA ASP A 48 12.21 19.97 -2.76
C ASP A 48 10.67 20.09 -2.75
N GLU A 49 10.02 19.08 -2.18
CA GLU A 49 8.56 18.90 -2.21
C GLU A 49 8.00 18.72 -0.78
N PRO A 50 7.71 19.82 -0.05
CA PRO A 50 7.33 19.78 1.36
C PRO A 50 6.10 18.94 1.68
N ARG A 51 5.21 18.71 0.69
CA ARG A 51 4.00 17.90 0.83
C ARG A 51 4.28 16.46 1.24
N TRP A 52 5.44 15.92 0.89
CA TRP A 52 5.84 14.57 1.31
C TRP A 52 5.87 14.42 2.83
N ARG A 53 6.18 15.49 3.59
CA ARG A 53 6.19 15.47 5.06
C ARG A 53 4.83 15.17 5.70
N MET A 54 3.74 15.29 4.95
CA MET A 54 2.39 14.98 5.41
C MET A 54 2.02 13.50 5.27
N VAL A 55 2.83 12.71 4.55
CA VAL A 55 2.53 11.29 4.28
C VAL A 55 2.66 10.45 5.54
N SER A 56 1.61 9.67 5.83
CA SER A 56 1.57 8.69 6.91
C SER A 56 1.39 7.27 6.41
N SER A 57 1.53 6.27 7.29
CA SER A 57 1.23 4.87 6.97
C SER A 57 -0.21 4.66 6.50
N HIS A 58 -1.15 5.49 6.98
CA HIS A 58 -2.54 5.46 6.54
C HIS A 58 -2.67 5.91 5.08
N ASP A 59 -1.93 6.93 4.67
CA ASP A 59 -1.94 7.43 3.30
C ASP A 59 -1.32 6.43 2.32
N LEU A 60 -0.32 5.65 2.75
CA LEU A 60 0.20 4.53 1.97
C LEU A 60 -0.88 3.48 1.70
N ARG A 61 -1.65 3.09 2.72
CA ARG A 61 -2.77 2.16 2.56
C ARG A 61 -3.86 2.75 1.66
N ARG A 62 -4.18 4.04 1.82
CA ARG A 62 -5.16 4.73 0.98
C ARG A 62 -4.75 4.76 -0.48
N SER A 63 -3.52 5.17 -0.76
CA SER A 63 -2.97 5.21 -2.12
C SER A 63 -2.98 3.82 -2.77
N TRP A 64 -2.52 2.79 -2.04
CA TRP A 64 -2.53 1.41 -2.54
C TRP A 64 -3.95 0.93 -2.89
N ALA A 65 -4.92 1.20 -2.01
CA ALA A 65 -6.31 0.81 -2.22
C ALA A 65 -6.93 1.52 -3.43
N THR A 66 -6.82 2.85 -3.48
CA THR A 66 -7.36 3.66 -4.57
C THR A 66 -6.73 3.30 -5.90
N TYR A 67 -5.41 3.09 -5.97
CA TYR A 67 -4.74 2.65 -7.20
C TYR A 67 -5.28 1.30 -7.71
N HIS A 68 -5.48 0.32 -6.83
CA HIS A 68 -5.98 -0.98 -7.26
C HIS A 68 -7.46 -0.95 -7.67
N LEU A 69 -8.28 -0.17 -6.97
CA LEU A 69 -9.71 -0.02 -7.27
C LEU A 69 -9.94 0.76 -8.57
N VAL A 70 -9.26 1.89 -8.74
CA VAL A 70 -9.54 2.84 -9.83
C VAL A 70 -8.73 2.49 -11.08
N GLU A 71 -7.41 2.38 -10.93
CA GLU A 71 -6.50 2.22 -12.07
C GLU A 71 -6.38 0.76 -12.50
N ARG A 72 -6.30 -0.18 -11.54
CA ARG A 72 -6.18 -1.62 -11.86
C ARG A 72 -7.52 -2.35 -11.98
N GLN A 73 -8.64 -1.69 -11.67
CA GLN A 73 -9.99 -2.25 -11.75
C GLN A 73 -10.14 -3.59 -10.99
N VAL A 74 -9.43 -3.74 -9.87
CA VAL A 74 -9.61 -4.92 -9.03
C VAL A 74 -11.01 -4.86 -8.46
N ASP A 75 -11.75 -5.98 -8.58
CA ASP A 75 -13.10 -6.11 -8.04
C ASP A 75 -13.16 -5.67 -6.56
N VAL A 76 -14.21 -4.92 -6.22
CA VAL A 76 -14.38 -4.34 -4.88
C VAL A 76 -14.44 -5.43 -3.81
N ARG A 77 -15.09 -6.57 -4.05
CA ARG A 77 -15.15 -7.65 -3.05
C ARG A 77 -13.79 -8.30 -2.84
N THR A 78 -13.00 -8.42 -3.90
CA THR A 78 -11.61 -8.88 -3.82
C THR A 78 -10.76 -7.91 -3.00
N MET A 79 -10.89 -6.60 -3.25
CA MET A 79 -10.21 -5.58 -2.44
C MET A 79 -10.65 -5.61 -0.98
N MET A 80 -11.96 -5.73 -0.72
CA MET A 80 -12.51 -5.91 0.63
C MET A 80 -11.86 -7.09 1.36
N SER A 81 -11.75 -8.23 0.70
CA SER A 81 -11.16 -9.45 1.27
C SER A 81 -9.66 -9.29 1.57
N ILE A 82 -8.89 -8.63 0.71
CA ILE A 82 -7.44 -8.44 0.90
C ILE A 82 -7.16 -7.37 1.95
N GLY A 83 -7.90 -6.26 1.93
CA GLY A 83 -7.68 -5.16 2.85
C GLY A 83 -8.32 -5.36 4.23
N GLY A 84 -9.22 -6.33 4.39
CA GLY A 84 -9.92 -6.58 5.66
C GLY A 84 -11.02 -5.56 5.95
N TRP A 85 -11.73 -5.11 4.91
CA TRP A 85 -12.92 -4.26 5.06
C TRP A 85 -14.16 -5.13 5.25
N SER A 86 -14.87 -4.92 6.36
CA SER A 86 -16.04 -5.74 6.76
C SER A 86 -17.29 -5.50 5.93
N ASP A 87 -17.41 -4.30 5.35
CA ASP A 87 -18.60 -3.85 4.64
C ASP A 87 -18.26 -2.75 3.63
N TYR A 88 -19.24 -2.42 2.79
CA TYR A 88 -19.06 -1.47 1.70
C TYR A 88 -18.76 -0.05 2.19
N SER A 89 -19.37 0.39 3.30
CA SER A 89 -19.14 1.74 3.85
C SER A 89 -17.69 1.93 4.31
N ALA A 90 -17.03 0.85 4.70
CA ALA A 90 -15.62 0.87 5.10
C ALA A 90 -14.65 1.04 3.92
N ILE A 91 -15.02 0.60 2.71
CA ILE A 91 -14.19 0.72 1.50
C ILE A 91 -14.57 1.90 0.60
N GLU A 92 -15.80 2.42 0.74
CA GLU A 92 -16.31 3.57 -0.01
C GLU A 92 -15.34 4.77 -0.06
N PRO A 93 -14.65 5.18 1.02
CA PRO A 93 -13.72 6.31 0.98
C PRO A 93 -12.50 6.13 0.06
N TYR A 94 -12.26 4.92 -0.46
CA TYR A 94 -11.15 4.60 -1.37
C TYR A 94 -11.60 4.52 -2.83
N LEU A 95 -12.91 4.54 -3.10
CA LEU A 95 -13.51 4.58 -4.43
C LEU A 95 -13.49 6.01 -4.99
N ALA A 96 -12.29 6.51 -5.28
CA ALA A 96 -12.14 7.82 -5.91
C ALA A 96 -12.72 7.83 -7.33
N GLU A 97 -13.05 9.03 -7.83
CA GLU A 97 -13.45 9.20 -9.23
C GLU A 97 -12.34 8.71 -10.17
N PRO A 98 -12.69 7.98 -11.25
CA PRO A 98 -11.72 7.58 -12.27
C PRO A 98 -11.07 8.79 -12.95
N THR A 99 -9.80 8.67 -13.30
CA THR A 99 -9.10 9.70 -14.09
C THR A 99 -9.69 9.83 -15.50
N GLU A 100 -9.55 10.98 -16.15
CA GLU A 100 -10.08 11.20 -17.52
C GLU A 100 -9.54 10.19 -18.53
N ALA A 101 -8.24 9.88 -18.46
CA ALA A 101 -7.61 8.85 -19.28
C ALA A 101 -8.29 7.49 -19.07
N ARG A 102 -8.58 7.15 -17.82
CA ARG A 102 -9.25 5.91 -17.44
C ARG A 102 -10.72 5.87 -17.90
N ILE A 103 -11.43 7.00 -17.86
CA ILE A 103 -12.78 7.12 -18.43
C ILE A 103 -12.74 6.83 -19.93
N GLY A 104 -11.75 7.37 -20.64
CA GLY A 104 -11.53 7.11 -22.07
C GLY A 104 -11.33 5.64 -22.39
N GLU A 105 -10.50 4.93 -21.61
CA GLU A 105 -10.25 3.48 -21.81
C GLU A 105 -11.48 2.60 -21.53
N ALA A 106 -12.32 2.95 -20.55
CA ALA A 106 -13.48 2.15 -20.19
C ALA A 106 -14.62 2.18 -21.24
N MET A 107 -14.64 3.22 -22.07
CA MET A 107 -15.71 3.50 -23.03
C MET A 107 -15.32 3.22 -24.49
N ALA A 108 -14.08 2.77 -24.73
CA ALA A 108 -13.56 2.39 -26.04
C ALA A 108 -13.94 0.95 -26.43
#